data_AF-A0A842J573-F1
#
_entry.id   AF-A0A842J573-F1
#
_cell.length_a   1.000
_cell.length_b   1.000
_cell.length_c   1.000
_cell.angle_alpha   90.00
_cell.angle_beta   90.00
_cell.angle_gamma   90.00
#
_symmetry.space_group_name_H-M   'P 1'
#
loop_
_entity.id
_entity.type
_entity.pdbx_description
1 polymer ?
#
loop_
_entity_poly.entity_id
_entity_poly.type
_entity_poly.pdbx_seq_one_letter_code
_entity_poly.pdbx_strand_id
1 'polypeptide(L)'
;MKEIVLSLFLITNILSFSKVEIKIFEPLRFEYLSTKKLSNEKIGAYGTIEIRAEKSDIGKKIVFDFPKSGLMTNRKKWIKVEKYGMELPEKEMVISQEVEHIKFYALLDKRDIDKGEEAKIIEGEYTGYVPIVVSEYSK
;
A
#
# COMPACT_ATOMS: atom_id res chain seq x y z
N MET A 1 -10.21 -31.41 -43.57
CA MET A 1 -9.04 -31.54 -42.65
C MET A 1 -8.38 -30.19 -42.36
N LYS A 2 -8.05 -29.37 -43.36
CA LYS A 2 -7.41 -28.05 -43.18
C LYS A 2 -8.23 -27.09 -42.29
N GLU A 3 -9.55 -27.07 -42.45
CA GLU A 3 -10.43 -26.20 -41.67
C GLU A 3 -10.61 -26.63 -40.21
N ILE A 4 -10.51 -27.94 -39.93
CA ILE A 4 -10.58 -28.48 -38.56
C ILE A 4 -9.31 -28.08 -37.78
N VAL A 5 -8.14 -28.13 -38.43
CA VAL A 5 -6.87 -27.72 -37.84
C VAL A 5 -6.84 -26.22 -37.56
N LEU A 6 -7.41 -25.40 -38.46
CA LEU A 6 -7.51 -23.95 -38.29
C LEU A 6 -8.44 -23.59 -37.11
N SER A 7 -9.59 -24.28 -36.99
CA SER A 7 -10.48 -24.14 -35.82
C SER A 7 -9.82 -24.57 -34.52
N LEU A 8 -9.01 -25.63 -34.51
CA LEU A 8 -8.29 -26.08 -33.31
C LEU A 8 -7.28 -25.04 -32.81
N PHE A 9 -6.64 -24.30 -33.74
CA PHE A 9 -5.70 -23.23 -33.42
C PHE A 9 -6.38 -21.96 -32.85
N LEU A 10 -7.65 -21.73 -33.20
CA LEU A 10 -8.41 -20.59 -32.70
C LEU A 10 -8.92 -20.82 -31.27
N ILE A 11 -9.15 -22.07 -30.87
CA ILE A 11 -9.67 -22.42 -29.52
C ILE A 11 -8.54 -22.44 -28.47
N THR A 12 -7.28 -22.67 -28.85
CA THR A 12 -6.14 -22.63 -27.91
C THR A 12 -5.71 -21.21 -27.55
N ASN A 13 -6.24 -20.19 -28.23
CA ASN A 13 -5.98 -18.77 -27.96
C ASN A 13 -7.00 -18.15 -26.99
N ILE A 14 -7.66 -18.95 -26.14
CA ILE A 14 -8.39 -18.38 -25.00
C ILE A 14 -7.32 -17.79 -24.08
N LEU A 15 -7.12 -16.49 -24.24
CA LEU A 15 -6.13 -15.69 -23.53
C LEU A 15 -6.34 -15.91 -22.02
N SER A 16 -5.42 -16.67 -21.41
CA SER A 16 -5.26 -16.68 -19.96
C SER A 16 -4.65 -15.34 -19.59
N PHE A 17 -5.51 -14.34 -19.45
CA PHE A 17 -5.13 -13.08 -18.87
C PHE A 17 -4.89 -13.33 -17.39
N SER A 18 -3.62 -13.32 -17.01
CA SER A 18 -3.21 -13.08 -15.64
C SER A 18 -4.00 -11.95 -15.01
N LYS A 19 -4.39 -12.11 -13.74
CA LYS A 19 -5.09 -11.08 -12.98
C LYS A 19 -4.53 -11.01 -11.57
N VAL A 20 -3.67 -10.03 -11.34
CA VAL A 20 -3.24 -9.64 -9.99
C VAL A 20 -4.15 -8.51 -9.49
N GLU A 21 -4.95 -8.78 -8.48
CA GLU A 21 -5.78 -7.79 -7.80
C GLU A 21 -5.08 -7.27 -6.54
N ILE A 22 -5.02 -5.96 -6.37
CA ILE A 22 -4.41 -5.32 -5.21
C ILE A 22 -5.44 -4.40 -4.56
N LYS A 23 -5.67 -4.56 -3.26
CA LYS A 23 -6.62 -3.74 -2.51
C LYS A 23 -6.09 -3.40 -1.12
N ILE A 24 -6.58 -2.30 -0.57
CA ILE A 24 -6.36 -1.96 0.84
C ILE A 24 -7.24 -2.88 1.69
N PHE A 25 -6.60 -3.78 2.45
CA PHE A 25 -7.29 -4.66 3.41
C PHE A 25 -7.56 -3.90 4.70
N GLU A 26 -6.56 -3.20 5.22
CA GLU A 26 -6.68 -2.30 6.36
C GLU A 26 -6.15 -0.92 5.98
N PRO A 27 -6.96 0.15 6.15
CA PRO A 27 -6.52 1.50 5.84
C PRO A 27 -5.40 1.92 6.80
N LEU A 28 -4.52 2.78 6.30
CA LEU A 28 -3.46 3.39 7.08
C LEU A 28 -4.06 4.19 8.25
N ARG A 29 -3.78 3.78 9.49
CA ARG A 29 -4.26 4.43 10.72
C ARG A 29 -3.12 4.71 11.69
N PHE A 30 -3.19 5.86 12.35
CA PHE A 30 -2.31 6.17 13.49
C PHE A 30 -2.88 5.56 14.76
N GLU A 31 -1.99 5.09 15.64
CA GLU A 31 -2.37 4.91 17.04
C GLU A 31 -2.75 6.27 17.65
N TYR A 32 -3.74 6.27 18.54
CA TYR A 32 -4.34 7.48 19.09
C TYR A 32 -3.28 8.43 19.67
N LEU A 33 -3.22 9.63 19.11
CA LEU A 33 -2.32 10.69 19.53
C LEU A 33 -2.85 11.37 20.79
N SER A 34 -2.31 10.99 21.95
CA SER A 34 -2.50 11.72 23.20
C SER A 34 -1.26 12.55 23.51
N THR A 35 -1.45 13.82 23.85
CA THR A 35 -0.41 14.74 24.32
C THR A 35 0.45 14.17 25.46
N LYS A 36 -0.11 13.24 26.26
CA LYS A 36 0.57 12.55 27.37
C LYS A 36 1.46 11.36 26.96
N LYS A 37 1.30 10.82 25.74
CA LYS A 37 2.02 9.62 25.22
C LYS A 37 3.04 9.94 24.13
N LEU A 38 3.30 11.22 23.85
CA LEU A 38 4.26 11.66 22.83
C LEU A 38 5.72 11.53 23.29
N SER A 39 6.15 10.36 23.78
CA SER A 39 7.55 10.16 24.23
C SER A 39 8.55 9.98 23.08
N ASN A 40 8.09 9.50 21.93
CA ASN A 40 8.92 9.27 20.75
C ASN A 40 8.84 10.45 19.77
N GLU A 41 9.97 10.81 19.15
CA GLU A 41 10.03 11.88 18.14
C GLU A 41 9.29 11.52 16.84
N LYS A 42 9.14 10.22 16.56
CA LYS A 42 8.46 9.70 15.36
C LYS A 42 7.24 8.89 15.70
N ILE A 43 6.19 9.06 14.91
CA ILE A 43 4.92 8.35 15.06
C ILE A 43 4.63 7.59 13.77
N GLY A 44 4.38 6.29 13.90
CA GLY A 44 4.00 5.42 12.79
C GLY A 44 2.49 5.28 12.65
N ALA A 45 1.98 5.37 11.43
CA ALA A 45 0.72 4.74 11.04
C ALA A 45 1.00 3.46 10.29
N TYR A 46 0.12 2.47 10.43
CA TYR A 46 0.23 1.18 9.76
C TYR A 46 -1.06 0.85 9.02
N GLY A 47 -0.92 0.17 7.89
CA GLY A 47 -2.01 -0.39 7.11
C GLY A 47 -1.57 -1.69 6.45
N THR A 48 -2.52 -2.39 5.85
CA THR A 48 -2.30 -3.70 5.23
C THR A 48 -2.89 -3.71 3.83
N ILE A 49 -2.08 -4.12 2.85
CA ILE A 49 -2.52 -4.36 1.48
C ILE A 49 -2.75 -5.87 1.32
N GLU A 50 -3.82 -6.24 0.63
CA GLU A 50 -4.04 -7.60 0.18
C GLU A 50 -3.78 -7.69 -1.32
N ILE A 51 -2.95 -8.65 -1.70
CA ILE A 51 -2.62 -8.98 -3.08
C ILE A 51 -3.25 -10.35 -3.34
N ARG A 52 -4.09 -10.43 -4.38
CA ARG A 52 -4.65 -11.67 -4.88
C ARG A 52 -4.11 -11.95 -6.25
N ALA A 53 -3.65 -13.17 -6.47
CA ALA A 53 -3.04 -13.59 -7.72
C ALA A 53 -3.59 -14.96 -8.12
N GLU A 54 -3.69 -15.21 -9.43
CA GLU A 54 -4.03 -16.54 -9.93
C GLU A 54 -2.81 -17.48 -9.87
N LYS A 55 -3.02 -18.79 -9.96
CA LYS A 55 -1.91 -19.76 -9.98
C LYS A 55 -0.90 -19.53 -11.11
N SER A 56 -1.38 -19.00 -12.23
CA SER A 56 -0.57 -18.61 -13.40
C SER A 56 0.39 -17.45 -13.10
N ASP A 57 0.16 -16.70 -12.01
CA ASP A 57 0.93 -15.51 -11.63
C ASP A 57 2.02 -15.78 -10.59
N ILE A 58 2.05 -16.99 -10.03
CA ILE A 58 3.08 -17.40 -9.08
C ILE A 58 4.47 -17.30 -9.76
N GLY A 59 5.40 -16.63 -9.08
CA GLY A 59 6.76 -16.38 -9.56
C GLY A 59 6.95 -15.02 -10.24
N LYS A 60 5.88 -14.25 -10.49
CA LYS A 60 6.00 -12.87 -10.98
C LYS A 60 6.53 -11.94 -9.90
N LYS A 61 7.27 -10.90 -10.33
CA LYS A 61 7.81 -9.88 -9.44
C LYS A 61 6.88 -8.68 -9.41
N ILE A 62 6.52 -8.24 -8.20
CA ILE A 62 5.78 -7.00 -7.96
C ILE A 62 6.72 -5.99 -7.28
N VAL A 63 6.72 -4.76 -7.79
CA VAL A 63 7.46 -3.64 -7.21
C VAL A 63 6.47 -2.55 -6.82
N PHE A 64 6.59 -2.07 -5.58
CA PHE A 64 5.77 -0.99 -5.05
C PHE A 64 6.59 0.30 -4.96
N ASP A 65 6.00 1.40 -5.42
CA ASP A 65 6.54 2.72 -5.18
C ASP A 65 5.53 3.62 -4.47
N PHE A 66 6.07 4.46 -3.59
CA PHE A 66 5.33 5.42 -2.80
C PHE A 66 5.86 6.82 -3.10
N PRO A 67 5.02 7.86 -3.04
CA PRO A 67 5.50 9.22 -3.13
C PRO A 67 6.52 9.50 -2.02
N LYS A 68 7.46 10.42 -2.26
CA LYS A 68 8.48 10.80 -1.27
C LYS A 68 7.88 11.37 0.02
N SER A 69 6.75 12.05 -0.10
CA SER A 69 6.02 12.67 1.01
C SER A 69 4.54 12.79 0.66
N GLY A 70 3.69 12.99 1.67
CA GLY A 70 2.28 13.26 1.49
C GLY A 70 1.71 14.11 2.62
N LEU A 71 0.39 14.24 2.65
CA LEU A 71 -0.33 15.04 3.63
C LEU A 71 -1.43 14.21 4.28
N MET A 72 -1.66 14.46 5.56
CA MET A 72 -2.77 13.87 6.33
C MET A 72 -3.46 14.96 7.14
N THR A 73 -4.72 14.76 7.49
CA THR A 73 -5.54 15.74 8.19
C THR A 73 -6.49 15.10 9.19
N ASN A 74 -6.69 15.76 10.33
CA ASN A 74 -7.77 15.45 11.28
C ASN A 74 -8.98 16.38 11.10
N ARG A 75 -9.12 17.01 9.93
CA ARG A 75 -10.07 18.08 9.57
C ARG A 75 -9.81 19.45 10.21
N LYS A 76 -8.92 19.54 11.21
CA LYS A 76 -8.57 20.79 11.90
C LYS A 76 -7.16 21.26 11.56
N LYS A 77 -6.24 20.30 11.38
CA LYS A 77 -4.83 20.51 11.08
C LYS A 77 -4.38 19.59 9.96
N TRP A 78 -3.49 20.09 9.12
CA TRP A 78 -2.77 19.31 8.12
C TRP A 78 -1.35 19.04 8.62
N ILE A 79 -0.89 17.81 8.41
CA ILE A 79 0.46 17.37 8.78
C ILE A 79 1.12 16.68 7.59
N LYS A 80 2.43 16.85 7.49
CA LYS A 80 3.24 16.24 6.44
C LYS A 80 3.68 14.84 6.87
N VAL A 81 3.56 13.89 5.95
CA VAL A 81 4.19 12.58 6.08
C VAL A 81 5.66 12.70 5.69
N GLU A 82 6.54 12.33 6.62
CA GLU A 82 8.00 12.35 6.44
C GLU A 82 8.45 11.26 5.48
N LYS A 83 7.90 10.05 5.63
CA LYS A 83 8.28 8.87 4.84
C LYS A 83 7.16 7.84 4.78
N TYR A 84 7.02 7.19 3.64
CA TYR A 84 6.27 5.94 3.49
C TYR A 84 7.21 4.75 3.36
N GLY A 85 6.79 3.59 3.84
CA GLY A 85 7.54 2.35 3.72
C GLY A 85 6.64 1.11 3.75
N MET A 86 7.28 -0.04 3.58
CA MET A 86 6.64 -1.35 3.54
C MET A 86 7.52 -2.34 4.31
N GLU A 87 6.94 -3.42 4.82
CA GLU A 87 7.73 -4.47 5.48
C GLU A 87 8.64 -5.23 4.50
N LEU A 88 8.31 -5.19 3.21
CA LEU A 88 9.11 -5.80 2.16
C LEU A 88 10.45 -5.07 1.97
N PRO A 89 11.58 -5.81 1.92
CA PRO A 89 12.86 -5.23 1.55
C PRO A 89 12.78 -4.65 0.14
N GLU A 90 13.33 -3.46 -0.05
CA GLU A 90 13.32 -2.73 -1.34
C GLU A 90 11.93 -2.44 -1.91
N LYS A 91 10.86 -2.72 -1.16
CA LYS A 91 9.45 -2.65 -1.61
C LYS A 91 9.18 -3.59 -2.79
N GLU A 92 9.83 -4.74 -2.80
CA GLU A 92 9.67 -5.73 -3.86
C GLU A 92 9.25 -7.08 -3.27
N MET A 93 8.51 -7.86 -4.06
CA MET A 93 8.19 -9.25 -3.73
C MET A 93 8.07 -10.11 -4.98
N VAL A 94 8.18 -11.41 -4.76
CA VAL A 94 7.82 -12.44 -5.75
C VAL A 94 6.55 -13.11 -5.25
N ILE A 95 5.51 -13.17 -6.09
CA ILE A 95 4.25 -13.82 -5.76
C ILE A 95 4.53 -15.30 -5.48
N SER A 96 4.21 -15.74 -4.28
CA SER A 96 4.47 -17.10 -3.80
C SER A 96 3.19 -17.90 -3.58
N GLN A 97 2.06 -17.22 -3.38
CA GLN A 97 0.76 -17.80 -3.12
C GLN A 97 -0.38 -16.93 -3.66
N GLU A 98 -1.59 -17.50 -3.72
CA GLU A 98 -2.77 -16.82 -4.29
C GLU A 98 -3.22 -15.58 -3.49
N VAL A 99 -2.92 -15.52 -2.18
CA VAL A 99 -3.30 -14.40 -1.32
C VAL A 99 -2.13 -14.02 -0.42
N GLU A 100 -1.69 -12.76 -0.49
CA GLU A 100 -0.63 -12.22 0.37
C GLU A 100 -1.10 -10.94 1.06
N HIS A 101 -0.74 -10.79 2.35
CA HIS A 101 -1.00 -9.59 3.14
C HIS A 101 0.31 -8.92 3.48
N ILE A 102 0.48 -7.68 3.02
CA ILE A 102 1.72 -6.94 3.18
C ILE A 102 1.46 -5.65 3.97
N LYS A 103 2.23 -5.45 5.03
CA LYS A 103 2.14 -4.23 5.84
C LYS A 103 2.89 -3.07 5.20
N PHE A 104 2.26 -1.91 5.22
CA PHE A 104 2.86 -0.63 4.86
C PHE A 104 2.68 0.39 5.98
N TYR A 105 3.55 1.39 6.02
CA TYR A 105 3.58 2.38 7.08
C TYR A 105 3.87 3.79 6.59
N ALA A 106 3.46 4.76 7.38
CA ALA A 106 3.78 6.17 7.21
C ALA A 106 4.38 6.71 8.50
N LEU A 107 5.44 7.52 8.39
CA LEU A 107 6.10 8.16 9.52
C LEU A 107 5.80 9.66 9.55
N LEU A 108 5.48 10.15 10.73
CA LEU A 108 5.31 11.56 11.04
C LEU A 108 6.37 12.02 12.04
N ASP A 109 6.80 13.27 11.89
CA ASP A 109 7.58 13.98 12.91
C ASP A 109 6.62 14.61 13.93
N LYS A 110 6.83 14.31 15.21
CA LYS A 110 6.09 14.92 16.33
C LYS A 110 6.14 16.45 16.30
N ARG A 111 7.27 17.04 15.90
CA ARG A 111 7.46 18.50 15.86
C ARG A 111 6.52 19.17 14.84
N ASP A 112 6.06 18.43 13.86
CA ASP A 112 5.05 18.92 12.91
C ASP A 112 3.62 18.80 13.44
N ILE A 113 3.40 17.86 14.37
CA ILE A 113 2.10 17.63 15.01
C ILE A 113 1.80 18.69 16.07
N ASP A 114 2.79 19.07 16.88
CA ASP A 114 2.65 20.05 17.95
C ASP A 114 3.68 21.18 17.82
N LYS A 115 3.20 22.38 17.51
CA LYS A 115 3.95 23.63 17.40
C LYS A 115 3.52 24.65 18.47
N GLY A 116 2.89 24.18 19.56
CA GLY A 116 2.33 25.01 20.61
C GLY A 116 0.83 25.32 20.43
N GLU A 117 0.12 24.55 19.61
CA GLU A 117 -1.33 24.71 19.43
C GLU A 117 -2.13 24.10 20.59
N GLU A 118 -3.40 24.51 20.73
CA GLU A 118 -4.29 23.92 21.72
C GLU A 118 -4.56 22.42 21.44
N ALA A 119 -4.65 21.60 22.49
CA ALA A 119 -4.90 20.15 22.38
C ALA A 119 -6.11 19.80 21.49
N LYS A 120 -7.17 20.62 21.51
CA LYS A 120 -8.37 20.43 20.69
C LYS A 120 -8.10 20.43 19.17
N ILE A 121 -7.02 21.08 18.73
CA ILE A 121 -6.60 21.18 17.33
C ILE A 121 -5.74 19.97 16.95
N ILE A 122 -4.88 19.54 17.87
CA ILE A 122 -3.93 18.44 17.67
C ILE A 122 -4.62 17.08 17.74
N GLU A 123 -5.49 16.89 18.72
CA GLU A 123 -6.12 15.60 19.03
C GLU A 123 -7.21 15.23 18.01
N GLY A 124 -7.16 13.98 17.53
CA GLY A 124 -8.12 13.41 16.59
C GLY A 124 -7.52 12.29 15.75
N GLU A 125 -8.36 11.73 14.88
CA GLU A 125 -7.95 10.73 13.89
C GLU A 125 -7.45 11.44 12.62
N TYR A 126 -6.17 11.25 12.30
CA TYR A 126 -5.59 11.77 11.07
C TYR A 126 -5.81 10.79 9.93
N THR A 127 -6.43 11.27 8.87
CA THR A 127 -6.70 10.50 7.64
C THR A 127 -6.02 11.16 6.45
N GLY A 128 -5.66 10.37 5.46
CA GLY A 128 -5.03 10.85 4.23
C GLY A 128 -5.04 9.80 3.14
N TYR A 129 -4.91 10.24 1.91
CA TYR A 129 -4.87 9.38 0.73
C TYR A 129 -3.43 9.29 0.22
N VAL A 130 -2.96 8.07 0.00
CA VAL A 130 -1.61 7.79 -0.49
C VAL A 130 -1.72 7.00 -1.77
N PRO A 131 -1.27 7.54 -2.92
CA PRO A 131 -1.16 6.75 -4.13
C PRO A 131 -0.06 5.70 -3.94
N ILE A 132 -0.36 4.44 -4.29
CA ILE A 132 0.61 3.35 -4.33
C ILE A 132 0.76 2.97 -5.79
N VAL A 133 1.95 3.17 -6.35
CA VAL A 133 2.25 2.76 -7.72
C VAL A 133 2.72 1.32 -7.67
N VAL A 134 2.10 0.46 -8.47
CA VAL A 134 2.43 -0.96 -8.55
C VAL A 134 2.92 -1.25 -9.95
N SER A 135 4.07 -1.89 -10.06
CA SER A 135 4.60 -2.43 -11.32
C SER A 135 4.72 -3.94 -11.23
N GLU A 136 4.18 -4.64 -12.23
CA GLU A 136 4.33 -6.08 -12.39
C GLU A 136 5.40 -6.36 -13.45
N TYR A 137 6.30 -7.29 -13.15
CA TYR A 137 7.30 -7.79 -14.09
C TYR A 137 7.15 -9.30 -14.22
N SER A 138 6.89 -9.74 -15.46
CA SER A 138 7.04 -11.13 -15.86
C SER A 138 8.51 -11.43 -16.11
N LYS A 139 8.91 -12.68 -15.85
CA LYS A 139 10.24 -13.17 -16.21
C LYS A 139 10.35 -13.38 -17.73
#